data_AF-A0A4Y2C5X9-F1
#
_entry.id   AF-A0A4Y2C5X9-F1
#
_cell.length_a   1.000
_cell.length_b   1.000
_cell.length_c   1.000
_cell.angle_alpha   90.00
_cell.angle_beta   90.00
_cell.angle_gamma   90.00
#
_symmetry.space_group_name_H-M   'P 1'
#
loop_
_entity.id
_entity.type
_entity.pdbx_description
1 polymer ?
#
loop_
_entity_poly.entity_id
_entity_poly.type
_entity_poly.pdbx_seq_one_letter_code
_entity_poly.pdbx_strand_id
1 'polypeptide(L)'
;MHDALKTRILIHFSQSESTKLRVLLQGLRWAMLQEMRNLAAGNIVDDVLKSIWMQRLPTSIQQILSVSKDSLDDLAQIADKVNEVSSFRPEVNAVVPENSEIQSLREEVANLRAELKRITSSRFRRAQSSKRDAYPYG
;
A
#
# COMPACT_ATOMS: atom_id res chain seq x y z
N MET A 1 18.69 4.47 -21.94
CA MET A 1 17.62 4.36 -22.97
C MET A 1 16.69 3.17 -22.76
N HIS A 2 17.14 2.02 -22.25
CA HIS A 2 16.27 0.84 -22.02
C HIS A 2 15.30 0.97 -20.84
N ASP A 3 15.66 1.76 -19.82
CA ASP A 3 14.84 1.91 -18.61
C ASP A 3 13.46 2.52 -18.91
N ALA A 4 13.42 3.62 -19.65
CA ALA A 4 12.18 4.30 -20.01
C ALA A 4 11.21 3.40 -20.81
N LEU A 5 11.73 2.49 -21.65
CA LEU A 5 10.91 1.57 -22.42
C LEU A 5 10.32 0.47 -21.50
N LYS A 6 11.14 -0.08 -20.60
CA LYS A 6 10.69 -1.07 -19.60
C LYS A 6 9.65 -0.48 -18.66
N THR A 7 9.89 0.73 -18.14
CA THR A 7 8.92 1.43 -17.28
C THR A 7 7.60 1.66 -18.00
N ARG A 8 7.65 2.05 -19.28
CA ARG A 8 6.45 2.31 -20.08
C ARG A 8 5.66 1.03 -20.39
N ILE A 9 6.33 -0.09 -20.67
CA ILE A 9 5.69 -1.39 -20.84
C ILE A 9 5.06 -1.85 -19.53
N LEU A 10 5.78 -1.72 -18.41
CA LEU A 10 5.29 -2.11 -17.09
C LEU A 10 4.07 -1.29 -16.69
N ILE A 11 4.11 0.04 -16.87
CA ILE A 11 2.98 0.94 -16.61
C ILE A 11 1.79 0.56 -17.49
N HIS A 12 2.00 0.36 -18.79
CA HIS A 12 0.92 0.03 -19.72
C HIS A 12 0.28 -1.33 -19.40
N PHE A 13 1.10 -2.33 -19.05
CA PHE A 13 0.62 -3.66 -18.69
C PHE A 13 -0.13 -3.63 -17.35
N SER A 14 0.43 -2.97 -16.34
CA SER A 14 -0.22 -2.74 -15.04
C SER A 14 -1.56 -2.01 -15.20
N GLN A 15 -1.61 -0.94 -16.00
CA GLN A 15 -2.86 -0.25 -16.30
C GLN A 15 -3.89 -1.16 -16.99
N SER A 16 -3.45 -2.06 -17.88
CA SER A 16 -4.32 -3.04 -18.55
C SER A 16 -4.92 -4.04 -17.55
N GLU A 17 -4.11 -4.57 -16.64
CA GLU A 17 -4.56 -5.49 -15.60
C GLU A 17 -5.51 -4.82 -14.61
N SER A 18 -5.18 -3.63 -14.11
CA SER A 18 -6.06 -2.86 -13.22
C SER A 18 -7.39 -2.51 -13.91
N THR A 19 -7.37 -2.25 -15.22
CA THR A 19 -8.60 -2.01 -15.98
C THR A 19 -9.45 -3.26 -16.13
N LYS A 20 -8.84 -4.41 -16.44
CA LYS A 20 -9.56 -5.70 -16.46
C LYS A 20 -10.16 -6.05 -15.09
N LEU A 21 -9.39 -5.86 -14.03
CA LEU A 21 -9.83 -6.11 -12.65
C LEU A 21 -10.99 -5.19 -12.27
N ARG A 22 -10.96 -3.91 -12.68
CA ARG A 22 -12.09 -2.99 -12.50
C ARG A 22 -13.35 -3.45 -13.21
N VAL A 23 -13.25 -3.83 -14.48
CA VAL A 23 -14.41 -4.34 -15.25
C VAL A 23 -14.98 -5.61 -14.60
N LEU A 24 -14.11 -6.51 -14.13
CA LEU A 24 -14.54 -7.70 -13.40
C LEU A 24 -15.24 -7.35 -12.09
N LEU A 25 -14.70 -6.43 -11.30
CA LEU A 25 -15.30 -6.01 -10.03
C LEU A 25 -16.64 -5.29 -10.21
N GLN A 26 -16.78 -4.48 -11.28
CA GLN A 26 -18.07 -3.89 -11.65
C GLN A 26 -19.09 -4.99 -11.93
N GLY A 27 -18.78 -5.92 -12.83
CA GLY A 27 -19.67 -7.06 -13.14
C GLY A 27 -20.01 -7.91 -11.91
N LEU A 28 -19.06 -8.10 -10.99
CA LEU A 28 -19.26 -8.88 -9.77
C LEU A 28 -20.28 -8.23 -8.83
N ARG A 29 -20.35 -6.90 -8.76
CA ARG A 29 -21.30 -6.18 -7.88
C ARG A 29 -22.74 -6.33 -8.36
N TRP A 30 -22.95 -6.20 -9.67
CA TRP A 30 -24.25 -6.48 -10.30
C TRP A 30 -24.64 -7.94 -10.13
N ALA A 31 -23.70 -8.87 -10.39
CA ALA A 31 -23.94 -10.30 -10.20
C ALA A 31 -24.30 -10.61 -8.74
N MET A 32 -23.65 -9.96 -7.76
CA MET A 32 -23.95 -10.16 -6.35
C MET A 32 -25.32 -9.60 -5.95
N LEU A 33 -25.74 -8.47 -6.52
CA LEU A 33 -27.10 -7.96 -6.34
C LEU A 33 -28.15 -8.90 -6.94
N GLN A 34 -27.89 -9.40 -8.15
CA GLN A 34 -28.74 -10.37 -8.82
C GLN A 34 -28.87 -11.65 -8.00
N GLU A 35 -27.76 -12.16 -7.47
CA GLU A 35 -27.69 -13.34 -6.59
C GLU A 35 -28.51 -13.09 -5.32
N MET A 36 -28.33 -11.95 -4.66
CA MET A 36 -29.11 -11.57 -3.47
C MET A 36 -30.60 -11.51 -3.77
N ARG A 37 -30.99 -10.96 -4.93
CA ARG A 37 -32.39 -10.87 -5.36
C ARG A 37 -32.97 -12.25 -5.68
N ASN A 38 -32.17 -13.13 -6.28
CA ASN A 38 -32.55 -14.51 -6.57
C ASN A 38 -32.77 -15.31 -5.28
N LEU A 39 -31.84 -15.19 -4.32
CA LEU A 39 -31.96 -15.80 -2.99
C LEU A 39 -33.13 -15.22 -2.17
N ALA A 40 -33.45 -13.95 -2.37
CA ALA A 40 -34.58 -13.28 -1.72
C ALA A 40 -35.95 -13.75 -2.24
N ALA A 41 -36.01 -14.35 -3.44
CA ALA A 41 -37.22 -14.90 -4.07
C ALA A 41 -38.47 -13.98 -4.01
N GLY A 42 -38.28 -12.65 -3.96
CA GLY A 42 -39.37 -11.66 -3.86
C GLY A 42 -39.99 -11.47 -2.47
N ASN A 43 -39.49 -12.16 -1.43
CA ASN A 43 -40.03 -12.06 -0.06
C ASN A 43 -39.27 -11.04 0.82
N ILE A 44 -38.12 -10.53 0.38
CA ILE A 44 -37.30 -9.61 1.17
C ILE A 44 -37.52 -8.19 0.66
N VAL A 45 -37.74 -7.26 1.59
CA VAL A 45 -37.88 -5.82 1.31
C VAL A 45 -36.57 -5.26 0.75
N ASP A 46 -36.65 -4.46 -0.31
CA ASP A 46 -35.49 -3.84 -0.97
C ASP A 46 -34.56 -3.10 0.00
N ASP A 47 -35.10 -2.50 1.07
CA ASP A 47 -34.30 -1.86 2.13
C ASP A 47 -33.37 -2.83 2.87
N VAL A 48 -33.80 -4.08 3.10
CA VAL A 48 -32.97 -5.11 3.74
C VAL A 48 -31.89 -5.57 2.77
N LEU A 49 -32.24 -5.76 1.50
CA LEU A 49 -31.28 -6.09 0.45
C LEU A 49 -30.22 -4.98 0.29
N LYS A 50 -30.67 -3.72 0.33
CA LYS A 50 -29.82 -2.53 0.32
C LYS A 50 -28.85 -2.51 1.50
N SER A 51 -29.33 -2.78 2.71
CA SER A 51 -28.48 -2.84 3.90
C SER A 51 -27.40 -3.93 3.77
N ILE A 52 -27.77 -5.14 3.35
CA ILE A 52 -26.83 -6.27 3.20
C ILE A 52 -25.82 -6.00 2.08
N TRP A 53 -26.27 -5.46 0.95
CA TRP A 53 -25.40 -5.11 -0.15
C TRP A 53 -24.42 -4.00 0.23
N MET A 54 -24.89 -2.95 0.92
CA MET A 54 -24.03 -1.88 1.43
C MET A 54 -22.97 -2.42 2.40
N GLN A 55 -23.31 -3.35 3.30
CA GLN A 55 -22.35 -3.98 4.22
C GLN A 55 -21.21 -4.72 3.49
N ARG A 56 -21.44 -5.20 2.27
CA ARG A 56 -20.40 -5.87 1.47
C ARG A 56 -19.53 -4.91 0.66
N LEU A 57 -19.89 -3.63 0.57
CA LEU A 57 -19.09 -2.63 -0.13
C LEU A 57 -17.98 -2.07 0.77
N PRO A 58 -16.86 -1.61 0.21
CA PRO A 58 -15.85 -0.85 0.94
C PRO A 58 -16.45 0.41 1.60
N THR A 59 -15.94 0.78 2.78
CA THR A 59 -16.42 1.93 3.57
C THR A 59 -16.46 3.23 2.77
N SER A 60 -15.48 3.47 1.90
CA SER A 60 -15.42 4.66 1.05
C SER A 60 -16.65 4.80 0.13
N ILE A 61 -17.20 3.67 -0.33
CA ILE A 61 -18.39 3.65 -1.20
C ILE A 61 -19.65 3.77 -0.34
N GLN A 62 -19.71 3.08 0.80
CA GLN A 62 -20.83 3.19 1.75
C GLN A 62 -21.09 4.63 2.21
N GLN A 63 -20.01 5.40 2.45
CA GLN A 63 -20.12 6.80 2.88
C GLN A 63 -20.79 7.68 1.83
N ILE A 64 -20.49 7.44 0.56
CA ILE A 64 -21.07 8.21 -0.55
C ILE A 64 -22.52 7.77 -0.78
N LEU A 65 -22.78 6.46 -0.79
CA LEU A 65 -24.12 5.90 -0.97
C LEU A 65 -25.07 6.19 0.21
N SER A 66 -24.58 6.41 1.43
CA SER A 66 -25.43 6.74 2.59
C SER A 66 -26.20 8.05 2.41
N VAL A 67 -25.68 8.96 1.58
CA VAL A 67 -26.35 10.24 1.28
C VAL A 67 -27.42 10.06 0.18
N SER A 68 -27.30 8.99 -0.61
CA SER A 68 -28.19 8.65 -1.71
C SER A 68 -29.46 7.92 -1.24
N LYS A 69 -30.63 8.46 -1.59
CA LYS A 69 -31.95 7.84 -1.32
C LYS A 69 -32.49 7.05 -2.52
N ASP A 70 -31.62 6.75 -3.47
CA ASP A 70 -32.01 6.13 -4.74
C ASP A 70 -32.33 4.64 -4.59
N SER A 71 -32.90 4.07 -5.65
CA SER A 71 -33.26 2.65 -5.74
C SER A 71 -32.00 1.77 -5.72
N LEU A 72 -32.17 0.47 -5.44
CA LEU A 72 -31.03 -0.45 -5.34
C LEU A 72 -30.21 -0.51 -6.65
N ASP A 73 -30.88 -0.48 -7.80
CA ASP A 73 -30.26 -0.44 -9.12
C ASP A 73 -29.48 0.87 -9.35
N ASP A 74 -30.03 2.01 -8.95
CA ASP A 74 -29.36 3.30 -9.04
C ASP A 74 -28.12 3.36 -8.14
N LEU A 75 -28.20 2.81 -6.93
CA LEU A 75 -27.08 2.74 -6.01
C LEU A 75 -25.96 1.85 -6.55
N ALA A 76 -26.30 0.74 -7.24
CA ALA A 76 -25.33 -0.11 -7.93
C ALA A 76 -24.55 0.68 -8.97
N GLN A 77 -25.26 1.46 -9.78
CA GLN A 77 -24.65 2.32 -10.79
C GLN A 77 -23.79 3.43 -10.16
N ILE A 78 -24.24 4.06 -9.08
CA ILE A 78 -23.47 5.07 -8.34
C ILE A 78 -22.21 4.43 -7.73
N ALA A 79 -22.32 3.23 -7.16
CA ALA A 79 -21.19 2.51 -6.57
C ALA A 79 -20.09 2.21 -7.59
N ASP A 80 -20.48 1.85 -8.81
CA ASP A 80 -19.54 1.61 -9.91
C ASP A 80 -18.88 2.90 -10.37
N LYS A 81 -19.66 3.97 -10.51
CA LYS A 81 -19.14 5.29 -10.88
C LYS A 81 -18.18 5.85 -9.81
N VAL A 82 -18.49 5.66 -8.53
CA VAL A 82 -17.60 6.01 -7.42
C VAL A 82 -16.31 5.20 -7.47
N ASN A 83 -16.36 3.92 -7.83
CA ASN A 83 -15.17 3.09 -7.98
C ASN A 83 -14.28 3.57 -9.13
N GLU A 84 -14.87 3.99 -10.26
CA GLU A 84 -14.13 4.61 -11.36
C GLU A 84 -13.46 5.91 -10.91
N VAL A 85 -14.16 6.78 -10.19
CA VAL A 85 -13.61 8.07 -9.72
C VAL A 85 -12.56 7.88 -8.63
N SER A 86 -12.76 6.95 -7.69
CA SER A 86 -11.77 6.61 -6.67
C SER A 86 -10.49 6.03 -7.27
N SER A 87 -10.56 5.45 -8.47
CA SER A 87 -9.41 4.94 -9.20
C SER A 87 -8.58 6.03 -9.89
N PHE A 88 -9.08 7.27 -9.95
CA PHE A 88 -8.29 8.44 -10.39
C PHE A 88 -7.47 9.07 -9.26
N ARG A 89 -7.60 8.58 -8.02
CA ARG A 89 -6.47 8.69 -7.11
C ARG A 89 -5.40 7.78 -7.71
N PRO A 90 -4.18 8.28 -8.00
CA PRO A 90 -3.06 7.37 -8.11
C PRO A 90 -3.18 6.49 -6.88
N GLU A 91 -3.22 5.17 -7.06
CA GLU A 91 -2.90 4.25 -5.98
C GLU A 91 -1.76 4.95 -5.25
N VAL A 92 -2.04 5.40 -4.03
CA VAL A 92 -0.96 5.64 -3.10
C VAL A 92 -0.45 4.24 -2.98
N ASN A 93 0.50 3.88 -3.85
CA ASN A 93 1.42 2.80 -3.65
C ASN A 93 1.81 3.04 -2.22
N ALA A 94 1.21 2.26 -1.31
CA ALA A 94 1.81 2.05 -0.03
C ALA A 94 3.19 1.60 -0.45
N VAL A 95 4.14 2.54 -0.36
CA VAL A 95 5.54 2.27 -0.53
C VAL A 95 5.73 1.16 0.47
N VAL A 96 5.75 -0.07 -0.03
CA VAL A 96 6.17 -1.23 0.74
C VAL A 96 7.42 -0.75 1.43
N PRO A 97 7.49 -0.78 2.77
CA PRO A 97 8.55 -0.11 3.49
C PRO A 97 9.88 -0.80 3.17
N GLU A 98 10.49 -0.39 2.06
CA GLU A 98 11.91 -0.53 1.73
C GLU A 98 12.75 0.09 2.87
N ASN A 99 12.10 0.84 3.76
CA ASN A 99 12.55 1.19 5.10
C ASN A 99 13.11 -0.01 5.89
N SER A 100 12.67 -1.26 5.75
CA SER A 100 13.26 -2.34 6.56
C SER A 100 14.69 -2.65 6.15
N GLU A 101 14.97 -2.72 4.85
CA GLU A 101 16.32 -2.94 4.32
C GLU A 101 17.18 -1.69 4.50
N ILE A 102 16.62 -0.49 4.22
CA ILE A 102 17.32 0.78 4.43
C ILE A 102 17.62 1.01 5.93
N GLN A 103 16.73 0.65 6.85
CA GLN A 103 16.98 0.74 8.30
C GLN A 103 18.07 -0.24 8.72
N SER A 104 18.02 -1.49 8.25
CA SER A 104 19.06 -2.51 8.53
C SER A 104 20.43 -2.04 8.05
N LEU A 105 20.51 -1.50 6.83
CA LEU A 105 21.74 -0.94 6.27
C LEU A 105 22.23 0.29 7.05
N ARG A 106 21.33 1.17 7.51
CA ARG A 106 21.70 2.33 8.33
C ARG A 106 22.24 1.92 9.70
N GLU A 107 21.69 0.87 10.30
CA GLU A 107 22.11 0.33 11.58
C GLU A 107 23.48 -0.36 11.46
N GLU A 108 23.70 -1.11 10.39
CA GLU A 108 25.00 -1.72 10.07
C GLU A 108 26.09 -0.65 9.84
N VAL A 109 25.79 0.41 9.07
CA VAL A 109 26.71 1.55 8.87
C VAL A 109 27.03 2.26 10.19
N ALA A 110 26.05 2.40 11.10
CA ALA A 110 26.29 3.00 12.41
C ALA A 110 27.22 2.12 13.27
N ASN A 111 27.02 0.80 13.26
CA ASN A 111 27.83 -0.15 14.02
C ASN A 111 29.28 -0.20 13.50
N LEU A 112 29.46 -0.27 12.17
CA LEU A 112 30.80 -0.22 11.54
C LEU A 112 31.55 1.08 11.88
N ARG A 113 30.85 2.23 11.90
CA ARG A 113 31.44 3.51 12.31
C ARG A 113 31.85 3.53 13.78
N ALA A 114 31.06 2.92 14.67
CA ALA A 114 31.40 2.80 16.09
C ALA A 114 32.65 1.93 16.30
N GLU A 115 32.74 0.82 15.59
CA GLU A 115 33.88 -0.09 15.68
C GLU A 115 35.17 0.54 15.15
N LEU A 116 35.09 1.27 14.02
CA LEU A 116 36.23 2.03 13.51
C LEU A 116 36.72 3.10 14.49
N LYS A 117 35.81 3.82 15.17
CA LYS A 117 36.17 4.78 16.23
C LYS A 117 36.88 4.11 17.41
N ARG A 118 36.43 2.91 17.80
CA ARG A 118 37.04 2.12 18.88
C ARG A 118 38.44 1.65 18.51
N ILE A 119 38.62 1.15 17.29
CA ILE A 119 39.92 0.70 16.77
C ILE A 119 40.90 1.88 16.64
N THR A 120 40.47 3.01 16.08
CA THR A 120 41.34 4.20 15.98
C THR A 120 41.72 4.76 17.35
N SER A 121 40.77 4.82 18.29
CA SER A 121 41.03 5.29 19.66
C SER A 121 42.00 4.38 20.41
N SER A 122 41.86 3.05 20.28
CA SER A 122 42.76 2.09 20.92
C SER A 122 44.18 2.12 20.34
N ARG A 123 44.31 2.25 19.01
CA ARG A 123 45.61 2.44 18.35
C ARG A 123 46.28 3.73 18.81
N PHE A 124 45.53 4.82 18.92
CA PHE A 124 46.06 6.11 19.39
C PHE A 124 46.56 6.03 20.84
N ARG A 125 45.80 5.42 21.75
CA ARG A 125 46.23 5.21 23.14
C ARG A 125 47.50 4.35 23.24
N ARG A 126 47.61 3.29 22.42
CA ARG A 126 48.79 2.42 22.40
C ARG A 126 50.03 3.17 21.90
N ALA A 127 49.88 4.02 20.88
CA ALA A 127 50.97 4.87 20.37
C ALA A 127 51.44 5.92 21.40
N GLN A 128 50.55 6.42 22.26
CA GLN A 128 50.91 7.35 23.33
C GLN A 128 51.57 6.66 24.53
N SER A 129 51.16 5.43 24.87
CA SER A 129 51.80 4.64 25.94
C SER A 129 53.25 4.31 25.58
N SER A 130 53.50 3.86 24.35
CA SER A 130 54.84 3.53 23.87
C SER A 130 55.83 4.71 23.87
N LYS A 131 55.33 5.96 23.87
CA LYS A 131 56.18 7.16 24.00
C LYS A 131 56.54 7.48 25.45
N ARG A 132 55.76 7.01 26.44
CA ARG A 132 56.04 7.25 27.86
C ARG A 132 57.08 6.28 28.42
N ASP A 133 57.16 5.06 27.86
CA ASP A 133 58.14 4.06 28.29
C ASP A 133 59.55 4.28 27.68
N ALA A 134 59.73 5.27 26.80
CA ALA A 134 60.99 5.57 26.13
C ALA A 134 61.94 6.51 26.91
N TYR A 135 61.55 6.99 28.10
CA TYR A 135 62.43 7.79 28.96
C TYR A 135 62.28 7.44 30.45
N PRO A 136 62.99 6.42 30.95
CA PRO A 136 63.43 6.39 32.33
C PRO A 136 64.81 7.07 32.44
N TYR A 137 65.03 7.79 33.54
CA TYR A 137 66.24 8.51 33.95
C TYR A 137 66.38 9.96 33.47
N GLY A 138 65.93 10.86 34.36
CA GLY A 138 66.62 12.10 34.69
C GLY A 138 67.21 11.97 36.10
#